data_AF-A0A3N6QKC2-F1
#
_entry.id   AF-A0A3N6QKC2-F1
#
_cell.length_a   1.000
_cell.length_b   1.000
_cell.length_c   1.000
_cell.angle_alpha   90.00
_cell.angle_beta   90.00
_cell.angle_gamma   90.00
#
_symmetry.space_group_name_H-M   'P 1'
#
loop_
_entity.id
_entity.type
_entity.pdbx_description
1 polymer ?
#
loop_
_entity_poly.entity_id
_entity_poly.type
_entity_poly.pdbx_seq_one_letter_code
_entity_poly.pdbx_strand_id
1 'polypeptide(L)'
;MSFSDLYQAVQTQGDRISTKWLRARAIEFSHIAKIKEQWSGVIDANVLRGFYIEGPKGGPVPLVANEALIVLARAMCDGAQGDHWRRAVLAKELMHVFDQEDEKTHTREQFDALMHRFGDPAAPLTPQFRAESKAYWRSLAVLCTEKKRLEYRTALEAETISFDVVATALRIPVLNVHDMMSDRFEQYRPNWM
;
A
#
# COMPACT_ATOMS: atom_id res chain seq x y z
N MET A 1 -7.88 -16.01 -6.49
CA MET A 1 -7.85 -15.55 -5.08
C MET A 1 -7.92 -14.03 -5.09
N SER A 2 -8.37 -13.43 -4.00
CA SER A 2 -8.80 -12.03 -3.94
C SER A 2 -8.12 -11.26 -2.78
N PHE A 3 -8.26 -9.94 -2.78
CA PHE A 3 -7.87 -9.13 -1.63
C PHE A 3 -8.66 -9.50 -0.36
N SER A 4 -9.92 -9.92 -0.49
CA SER A 4 -10.77 -10.36 0.62
C SER A 4 -10.10 -11.50 1.40
N ASP A 5 -9.53 -12.48 0.68
CA ASP A 5 -8.81 -13.61 1.28
C ASP A 5 -7.58 -13.15 2.08
N LEU A 6 -6.82 -12.19 1.55
CA LEU A 6 -5.69 -11.58 2.25
C LEU A 6 -6.14 -10.84 3.52
N TYR A 7 -7.21 -10.04 3.42
CA TYR A 7 -7.77 -9.30 4.54
C TYR A 7 -8.21 -10.24 5.66
N GLN A 8 -8.92 -11.33 5.34
CA GLN A 8 -9.34 -12.33 6.32
C GLN A 8 -8.15 -13.03 6.98
N ALA A 9 -7.13 -13.39 6.20
CA ALA A 9 -5.91 -13.98 6.74
C ALA A 9 -5.21 -13.05 7.75
N VAL A 10 -5.18 -11.73 7.49
CA VAL A 10 -4.62 -10.73 8.42
C VAL A 10 -5.34 -10.76 9.76
N GLN A 11 -6.65 -10.96 9.80
CA GLN A 11 -7.42 -10.92 11.06
C GLN A 11 -7.03 -12.02 12.05
N THR A 12 -6.37 -13.07 11.59
CA THR A 12 -5.88 -14.19 12.42
C THR A 12 -4.48 -13.97 12.99
N GLN A 13 -3.80 -12.88 12.61
CA GLN A 13 -2.45 -12.58 13.03
C GLN A 13 -2.40 -11.80 14.34
N GLY A 14 -1.21 -11.71 14.94
CA GLY A 14 -0.97 -10.89 16.12
C GLY A 14 -0.91 -9.39 15.82
N ASP A 15 -0.60 -8.60 16.86
CA ASP A 15 -0.68 -7.14 16.86
C ASP A 15 0.06 -6.42 15.72
N ARG A 16 1.20 -6.96 15.26
CA ARG A 16 2.00 -6.37 14.19
C ARG A 16 2.20 -7.33 13.02
N ILE A 17 1.61 -6.97 11.88
CA ILE A 17 1.71 -7.76 10.65
C ILE A 17 3.07 -7.57 9.98
N SER A 18 3.90 -8.60 9.88
CA SER A 18 5.21 -8.49 9.22
C SER A 18 5.06 -8.25 7.71
N THR A 19 5.86 -7.34 7.12
CA THR A 19 5.87 -7.12 5.66
C THR A 19 6.36 -8.36 4.90
N LYS A 20 7.22 -9.19 5.51
CA LYS A 20 7.64 -10.48 4.95
C LYS A 20 6.46 -11.45 4.86
N TRP A 21 5.66 -11.53 5.93
CA TRP A 21 4.46 -12.36 5.95
C TRP A 21 3.42 -11.85 4.95
N LEU A 22 3.18 -10.54 4.94
CA LEU A 22 2.23 -9.90 4.04
C LEU A 22 2.57 -10.17 2.57
N ARG A 23 3.85 -10.04 2.19
CA ARG A 23 4.34 -10.37 0.84
C ARG A 23 4.10 -11.82 0.47
N ALA A 24 4.38 -12.76 1.38
CA ALA A 24 4.14 -14.18 1.13
C ALA A 24 2.66 -14.47 0.91
N ARG A 25 1.77 -13.86 1.71
CA ARG A 25 0.31 -13.99 1.53
C ARG A 25 -0.20 -13.29 0.28
N ALA A 26 0.38 -12.15 -0.09
CA ALA A 26 0.01 -11.46 -1.33
C ALA A 26 0.36 -12.31 -2.56
N ILE A 27 1.51 -12.99 -2.58
CA ILE A 27 1.84 -14.00 -3.60
C ILE A 27 0.84 -15.14 -3.58
N GLU A 28 0.54 -15.67 -2.40
CA GLU A 28 -0.42 -16.78 -2.25
C GLU A 28 -1.82 -16.44 -2.74
N PHE A 29 -2.32 -15.23 -2.46
CA PHE A 29 -3.70 -14.83 -2.77
C PHE A 29 -3.86 -14.05 -4.09
N SER A 30 -2.81 -13.89 -4.89
CA SER A 30 -2.88 -13.21 -6.19
C SER A 30 -2.49 -14.13 -7.35
N HIS A 31 -2.43 -13.58 -8.57
CA HIS A 31 -1.87 -14.27 -9.74
C HIS A 31 -0.34 -14.15 -9.84
N ILE A 32 0.30 -13.36 -8.97
CA ILE A 32 1.73 -13.08 -9.01
C ILE A 32 2.52 -14.25 -8.40
N ALA A 33 3.41 -14.86 -9.19
CA ALA A 33 4.25 -15.96 -8.77
C ALA A 33 5.43 -15.52 -7.90
N LYS A 34 5.94 -14.30 -8.10
CA LYS A 34 7.09 -13.79 -7.35
C LYS A 34 7.13 -12.27 -7.32
N ILE A 35 7.46 -11.73 -6.15
CA ILE A 35 7.62 -10.29 -5.91
C ILE A 35 9.06 -10.00 -5.52
N LYS A 36 9.76 -9.25 -6.38
CA LYS A 36 11.10 -8.74 -6.14
C LYS A 36 11.00 -7.35 -5.49
N GLU A 37 12.04 -6.98 -4.77
CA GLU A 37 12.16 -5.66 -4.14
C GLU A 37 13.51 -5.07 -4.55
N GLN A 38 13.51 -3.83 -5.05
CA GLN A 38 14.73 -3.12 -5.45
C GLN A 38 14.79 -1.75 -4.78
N TRP A 39 15.99 -1.42 -4.30
CA TRP A 39 16.26 -0.17 -3.60
C TRP A 39 17.06 0.74 -4.52
N SER A 40 16.44 1.81 -4.99
CA SER A 40 17.05 2.74 -5.93
C SER A 40 17.60 3.98 -5.22
N GLY A 41 18.88 4.27 -5.42
CA GLY A 41 19.49 5.54 -5.02
C GLY A 41 19.29 6.67 -6.04
N VAL A 42 18.65 6.38 -7.18
CA VAL A 42 18.45 7.34 -8.28
C VAL A 42 17.12 8.10 -8.13
N ILE A 43 16.20 7.57 -7.30
CA ILE A 43 14.88 8.18 -7.08
C ILE A 43 14.98 9.20 -5.95
N ASP A 44 14.54 10.43 -6.21
CA ASP A 44 14.31 11.43 -5.17
C ASP A 44 13.06 11.07 -4.35
N ALA A 45 13.28 10.73 -3.07
CA ALA A 45 12.21 10.33 -2.15
C ALA A 45 11.20 11.45 -1.82
N ASN A 46 11.50 12.70 -2.19
CA ASN A 46 10.56 13.82 -2.08
C ASN A 46 9.57 13.86 -3.25
N VAL A 47 9.92 13.26 -4.39
CA VAL A 47 9.08 13.19 -5.59
C VAL A 47 8.37 11.85 -5.68
N LEU A 48 9.11 10.75 -5.48
CA LEU A 48 8.59 9.39 -5.62
C LEU A 48 9.22 8.49 -4.58
N ARG A 49 8.39 7.84 -3.77
CA ARG A 49 8.87 6.98 -2.66
C ARG A 49 8.93 5.51 -3.03
N GLY A 50 8.10 5.09 -3.96
CA GLY A 50 8.13 3.76 -4.53
C GLY A 50 7.12 3.62 -5.66
N PHE A 51 7.24 2.52 -6.39
CA PHE A 51 6.30 2.15 -7.45
C PHE A 51 6.34 0.64 -7.70
N TYR A 52 5.26 0.14 -8.28
CA TYR A 52 5.05 -1.25 -8.67
C TYR A 52 5.20 -1.44 -10.19
N ILE A 53 5.90 -2.50 -10.61
CA ILE A 53 5.96 -2.95 -12.00
C ILE A 53 5.56 -4.42 -12.06
N GLU A 54 4.71 -4.77 -13.01
CA GLU A 54 4.37 -6.16 -13.35
C GLU A 54 4.97 -6.57 -14.70
N GLY A 55 5.42 -7.82 -14.77
CA GLY A 55 5.90 -8.46 -15.99
C GLY A 55 4.77 -8.95 -16.91
N PRO A 56 5.10 -9.36 -18.14
CA PRO A 56 6.46 -9.48 -18.66
C PRO A 56 7.06 -8.12 -19.07
N LYS A 57 8.35 -7.93 -18.80
CA LYS A 57 9.15 -6.77 -19.24
C LYS A 57 10.54 -7.23 -19.69
N GLY A 58 11.02 -6.65 -20.78
CA GLY A 58 12.39 -6.85 -21.24
C GLY A 58 13.41 -6.07 -20.41
N GLY A 59 14.66 -6.02 -20.88
CA GLY A 59 15.66 -5.10 -20.32
C GLY A 59 15.18 -3.64 -20.40
N PRO A 60 15.56 -2.77 -19.44
CA PRO A 60 16.56 -2.98 -18.39
C PRO A 60 16.04 -3.64 -17.11
N VAL A 61 14.73 -3.89 -17.00
CA VAL A 61 14.10 -4.50 -15.81
C VAL A 61 13.47 -5.83 -16.21
N PRO A 62 14.28 -6.91 -16.34
CA PRO A 62 13.79 -8.19 -16.81
C PRO A 62 12.83 -8.80 -15.77
N LEU A 63 11.56 -8.89 -16.15
CA LEU A 63 10.50 -9.57 -15.41
C LEU A 63 9.83 -10.55 -16.35
N VAL A 64 9.69 -11.81 -15.93
CA VAL A 64 8.88 -12.78 -16.68
C VAL A 64 7.39 -12.55 -16.37
N ALA A 65 6.51 -13.24 -17.10
CA ALA A 65 5.08 -13.17 -16.83
C ALA A 65 4.78 -13.56 -15.37
N ASN A 66 3.84 -12.86 -14.74
CA ASN A 66 3.45 -13.03 -13.34
C ASN A 66 4.57 -12.79 -12.32
N GLU A 67 5.66 -12.11 -12.69
CA GLU A 67 6.58 -11.52 -11.71
C GLU A 67 6.25 -10.04 -11.51
N ALA A 68 6.44 -9.57 -10.29
CA ALA A 68 6.38 -8.15 -9.97
C ALA A 68 7.69 -7.66 -9.36
N LEU A 69 7.95 -6.37 -9.52
CA LEU A 69 9.01 -5.63 -8.87
C LEU A 69 8.42 -4.42 -8.15
N ILE A 70 8.72 -4.31 -6.86
CA ILE A 70 8.51 -3.09 -6.10
C ILE A 70 9.84 -2.37 -6.00
N VAL A 71 9.88 -1.14 -6.51
CA VAL A 71 11.05 -0.27 -6.39
C VAL A 71 10.79 0.75 -5.29
N LEU A 72 11.74 0.91 -4.37
CA LEU A 72 11.66 1.87 -3.27
C LEU A 72 12.84 2.86 -3.35
N ALA A 73 12.58 4.12 -3.04
CA ALA A 73 13.63 5.13 -2.93
C ALA A 73 14.49 4.87 -1.69
N ARG A 74 15.81 4.75 -1.87
CA ARG A 74 16.74 4.44 -0.77
C ARG A 74 16.77 5.55 0.29
N ALA A 75 16.78 6.80 -0.15
CA ALA A 75 16.81 7.98 0.72
C ALA A 75 15.57 8.10 1.64
N MET A 76 14.48 7.38 1.35
CA MET A 76 13.31 7.34 2.22
C MET A 76 13.63 6.72 3.58
N CYS A 77 14.67 5.89 3.68
CA CYS A 77 15.04 5.22 4.92
C CYS A 77 15.90 6.09 5.85
N ASP A 78 16.22 7.32 5.45
CA ASP A 78 17.04 8.22 6.24
C ASP A 78 16.21 8.88 7.36
N GLY A 79 16.78 8.95 8.56
CA GLY A 79 16.16 9.60 9.73
C GLY A 79 15.24 8.70 10.57
N ALA A 80 14.70 9.27 11.66
CA ALA A 80 13.97 8.52 12.69
C ALA A 80 12.67 7.86 12.22
N GLN A 81 12.09 8.35 11.11
CA GLN A 81 10.81 7.88 10.56
C GLN A 81 10.99 7.10 9.25
N GLY A 82 12.22 6.89 8.78
CA GLY A 82 12.47 6.30 7.46
C GLY A 82 11.95 4.87 7.34
N ASP A 83 12.10 4.08 8.42
CA ASP A 83 11.56 2.72 8.49
C ASP A 83 10.03 2.67 8.44
N HIS A 84 9.36 3.70 8.96
CA HIS A 84 7.91 3.80 8.96
C HIS A 84 7.38 4.06 7.55
N TRP A 85 7.97 5.04 6.86
CA TRP A 85 7.65 5.33 5.46
C TRP A 85 7.92 4.13 4.56
N ARG A 86 9.05 3.45 4.73
CA ARG A 86 9.35 2.22 3.99
C ARG A 86 8.25 1.19 4.13
N ARG A 87 7.82 0.92 5.36
CA ARG A 87 6.79 -0.07 5.63
C ARG A 87 5.45 0.31 4.99
N ALA A 88 5.04 1.57 5.12
CA ALA A 88 3.79 2.06 4.52
C ALA A 88 3.82 1.99 3.00
N VAL A 89 4.89 2.48 2.36
CA VAL A 89 5.03 2.48 0.89
C VAL A 89 5.11 1.05 0.37
N LEU A 90 5.92 0.18 0.96
CA LEU A 90 6.00 -1.23 0.55
C LEU A 90 4.62 -1.92 0.65
N ALA A 91 3.89 -1.69 1.73
CA ALA A 91 2.56 -2.27 1.91
C ALA A 91 1.58 -1.74 0.85
N LYS A 92 1.59 -0.44 0.55
CA LYS A 92 0.78 0.15 -0.53
C LYS A 92 1.13 -0.45 -1.88
N GLU A 93 2.40 -0.44 -2.26
CA GLU A 93 2.83 -0.95 -3.57
C GLU A 93 2.52 -2.44 -3.73
N LEU A 94 2.56 -3.20 -2.63
CA LEU A 94 2.16 -4.60 -2.63
C LEU A 94 0.68 -4.80 -2.92
N MET A 95 -0.21 -3.86 -2.65
CA MET A 95 -1.65 -4.02 -2.89
C MET A 95 -2.01 -3.99 -4.38
N HIS A 96 -1.13 -3.44 -5.24
CA HIS A 96 -1.34 -3.41 -6.69
C HIS A 96 -1.33 -4.80 -7.34
N VAL A 97 -0.86 -5.85 -6.65
CA VAL A 97 -1.00 -7.23 -7.15
C VAL A 97 -2.47 -7.69 -7.26
N PHE A 98 -3.40 -6.93 -6.66
CA PHE A 98 -4.84 -7.20 -6.67
C PHE A 98 -5.62 -6.21 -7.56
N ASP A 99 -4.93 -5.44 -8.39
CA ASP A 99 -5.56 -4.56 -9.37
C ASP A 99 -6.03 -5.36 -10.58
N GLN A 100 -7.15 -4.94 -11.15
CA GLN A 100 -7.67 -5.47 -12.41
C GLN A 100 -6.85 -4.95 -13.60
N GLU A 101 -6.96 -5.58 -14.76
CA GLU A 101 -6.21 -5.16 -15.96
C GLU A 101 -6.51 -3.72 -16.40
N ASP A 102 -7.75 -3.26 -16.26
CA ASP A 102 -8.16 -1.90 -16.60
C ASP A 102 -7.74 -0.85 -15.56
N GLU A 103 -7.35 -1.30 -14.37
CA GLU A 103 -6.86 -0.48 -13.26
C GLU A 103 -5.36 -0.25 -13.32
N LYS A 104 -4.64 -1.09 -14.06
CA LYS A 104 -3.20 -0.95 -14.28
C LYS A 104 -2.90 0.21 -15.22
N THR A 105 -1.72 0.80 -15.03
CA THR A 105 -1.20 1.87 -15.90
C THR A 105 -0.18 1.26 -16.87
N HIS A 106 -0.61 0.94 -18.08
CA HIS A 106 0.21 0.27 -19.10
C HIS A 106 0.57 1.15 -20.28
N THR A 107 -0.22 2.20 -20.54
CA THR A 107 0.04 3.13 -21.64
C THR A 107 0.38 4.52 -21.13
N ARG A 108 1.00 5.32 -22.00
CA ARG A 108 1.28 6.72 -21.72
C ARG A 108 0.00 7.52 -21.48
N GLU A 109 -1.05 7.24 -22.24
CA GLU A 109 -2.33 7.94 -22.16
C GLU A 109 -3.01 7.68 -20.81
N GLN A 110 -2.94 6.44 -20.31
CA GLN A 110 -3.43 6.10 -18.97
C GLN A 110 -2.65 6.84 -17.88
N PHE A 111 -1.33 6.94 -18.02
CA PHE A 111 -0.48 7.69 -17.09
C PHE A 111 -0.80 9.19 -17.14
N ASP A 112 -0.90 9.78 -18.33
CA ASP A 112 -1.21 11.19 -18.53
C ASP A 112 -2.60 11.52 -17.96
N ALA A 113 -3.60 10.64 -18.15
CA ALA A 113 -4.92 10.80 -17.56
C ALA A 113 -4.92 10.71 -16.02
N LEU A 114 -4.12 9.79 -15.46
CA LEU A 114 -3.91 9.69 -14.01
C LEU A 114 -3.27 10.96 -13.46
N MET A 115 -2.21 11.46 -14.10
CA MET A 115 -1.52 12.70 -13.70
C MET A 115 -2.44 13.92 -13.85
N HIS A 116 -3.23 13.98 -14.91
CA HIS A 116 -4.20 15.05 -15.12
C HIS A 116 -5.22 15.12 -13.98
N ARG A 117 -5.71 13.97 -13.51
CA ARG A 117 -6.62 13.92 -12.34
C ARG A 117 -5.99 14.43 -11.04
N PHE A 118 -4.68 14.26 -10.84
CA PHE A 118 -3.99 14.84 -9.70
C PHE A 118 -3.87 16.36 -9.80
N GLY A 119 -3.72 16.90 -11.01
CA GLY A 119 -3.67 18.34 -11.26
C GLY A 119 -5.04 19.03 -11.26
N ASP A 120 -6.11 18.30 -11.61
CA ASP A 120 -7.47 18.83 -11.71
C ASP A 120 -8.50 17.95 -10.96
N PRO A 121 -8.96 18.38 -9.77
CA PRO A 121 -10.01 17.71 -9.01
C PRO A 121 -11.39 17.66 -9.68
N ALA A 122 -11.61 18.36 -10.81
CA ALA A 122 -12.83 18.25 -11.61
C ALA A 122 -12.71 17.20 -12.74
N ALA A 123 -11.50 16.75 -13.10
CA ALA A 123 -11.29 15.76 -14.15
C ALA A 123 -11.98 14.42 -13.80
N PRO A 124 -12.49 13.63 -14.77
CA PRO A 124 -13.14 12.36 -14.47
C PRO A 124 -12.24 11.38 -13.68
N LEU A 125 -12.84 10.63 -12.76
CA LEU A 125 -12.14 9.56 -12.04
C LEU A 125 -11.81 8.41 -12.98
N THR A 126 -10.53 8.19 -13.25
CA THR A 126 -10.04 7.03 -14.02
C THR A 126 -9.99 5.77 -13.16
N PRO A 127 -10.05 4.56 -13.78
CA PRO A 127 -9.79 3.31 -13.07
C PRO A 127 -8.45 3.31 -12.33
N GLN A 128 -7.38 3.85 -12.95
CA GLN A 128 -6.04 3.98 -12.38
C GLN A 128 -6.05 4.81 -11.09
N PHE A 129 -6.76 5.95 -11.08
CA PHE A 129 -6.85 6.78 -9.88
C PHE A 129 -7.59 6.08 -8.74
N ARG A 130 -8.65 5.33 -9.08
CA ARG A 130 -9.36 4.49 -8.12
C ARG A 130 -8.47 3.37 -7.61
N ALA A 131 -7.62 2.78 -8.46
CA ALA A 131 -6.65 1.75 -8.11
C ALA A 131 -5.65 2.27 -7.06
N GLU A 132 -5.07 3.45 -7.28
CA GLU A 132 -4.17 4.11 -6.32
C GLU A 132 -4.85 4.33 -4.96
N SER A 133 -6.09 4.84 -4.99
CA SER A 133 -6.89 5.04 -3.78
C SER A 133 -7.18 3.72 -3.07
N LYS A 134 -7.60 2.68 -3.80
CA LYS A 134 -7.85 1.35 -3.24
C LYS A 134 -6.59 0.75 -2.64
N ALA A 135 -5.46 0.78 -3.36
CA ALA A 135 -4.18 0.26 -2.89
C ALA A 135 -3.76 0.94 -1.58
N TYR A 136 -3.93 2.26 -1.48
CA TYR A 136 -3.70 3.01 -0.25
C TYR A 136 -4.54 2.47 0.92
N TRP A 137 -5.86 2.43 0.78
CA TRP A 137 -6.75 2.00 1.87
C TRP A 137 -6.60 0.52 2.23
N ARG A 138 -6.43 -0.34 1.22
CA ARG A 138 -6.11 -1.76 1.39
C ARG A 138 -4.83 -1.95 2.21
N SER A 139 -3.81 -1.12 1.98
CA SER A 139 -2.55 -1.20 2.71
C SER A 139 -2.73 -0.94 4.20
N LEU A 140 -3.53 0.06 4.57
CA LEU A 140 -3.85 0.36 5.96
C LEU A 140 -4.62 -0.80 6.60
N ALA A 141 -5.56 -1.40 5.85
CA ALA A 141 -6.38 -2.51 6.32
C ALA A 141 -5.59 -3.80 6.61
N VAL A 142 -4.43 -4.00 5.97
CA VAL A 142 -3.59 -5.20 6.17
C VAL A 142 -2.40 -4.97 7.11
N LEU A 143 -2.20 -3.74 7.60
CA LEU A 143 -1.10 -3.39 8.50
C LEU A 143 -1.46 -3.53 9.98
N CYS A 144 -2.76 -3.58 10.30
CA CYS A 144 -3.32 -3.73 11.63
C CYS A 144 -4.58 -4.60 11.56
N THR A 145 -4.78 -5.49 12.52
CA THR A 145 -6.05 -6.23 12.62
C THR A 145 -7.18 -5.29 13.03
N GLU A 146 -8.42 -5.63 12.67
CA GLU A 146 -9.58 -4.80 12.98
C GLU A 146 -9.80 -4.68 14.48
N LYS A 147 -9.65 -5.80 15.22
CA LYS A 147 -9.69 -5.80 16.68
C LYS A 147 -8.69 -4.80 17.26
N LYS A 148 -7.43 -4.86 16.81
CA LYS A 148 -6.38 -3.99 17.34
C LYS A 148 -6.59 -2.53 16.96
N ARG A 149 -7.09 -2.27 15.74
CA ARG A 149 -7.44 -0.93 15.27
C ARG A 149 -8.53 -0.32 16.15
N LEU A 150 -9.58 -1.08 16.47
CA LEU A 150 -10.65 -0.62 17.36
C LEU A 150 -10.14 -0.35 18.79
N GLU A 151 -9.26 -1.20 19.32
CA GLU A 151 -8.59 -0.95 20.61
C GLU A 151 -7.82 0.39 20.59
N TYR A 152 -7.04 0.65 19.53
CA TYR A 152 -6.33 1.93 19.39
C TYR A 152 -7.27 3.12 19.22
N ARG A 153 -8.35 2.97 18.45
CA ARG A 153 -9.36 4.03 18.27
C ARG A 153 -9.97 4.42 19.61
N THR A 154 -10.44 3.45 20.39
CA THR A 154 -10.99 3.69 21.73
C THR A 154 -9.97 4.36 22.65
N ALA A 155 -8.71 3.90 22.62
CA ALA A 155 -7.66 4.46 23.46
C ALA A 155 -7.28 5.89 23.08
N LEU A 156 -7.31 6.23 21.77
CA LEU A 156 -7.11 7.59 21.25
C LEU A 156 -8.28 8.51 21.63
N GLU A 157 -9.52 8.05 21.50
CA GLU A 157 -10.73 8.79 21.89
C GLU A 157 -10.79 9.05 23.40
N ALA A 158 -10.25 8.13 24.21
CA ALA A 158 -10.09 8.30 25.65
C ALA A 158 -8.81 9.09 26.05
N GLU A 159 -8.04 9.59 25.08
CA GLU A 159 -6.78 10.32 25.27
C GLU A 159 -5.72 9.56 26.10
N THR A 160 -5.81 8.23 26.17
CA THR A 160 -4.88 7.38 26.93
C THR A 160 -3.59 7.07 26.18
N ILE A 161 -3.60 7.21 24.85
CA ILE A 161 -2.43 7.10 23.97
C ILE A 161 -2.49 8.22 22.92
N SER A 162 -1.35 8.59 22.35
CA SER A 162 -1.29 9.54 21.23
C SER A 162 -1.16 8.82 19.88
N PHE A 163 -1.39 9.56 18.78
CA PHE A 163 -1.16 9.04 17.44
C PHE A 163 0.30 8.60 17.20
N ASP A 164 1.29 9.27 17.80
CA ASP A 164 2.70 8.87 17.73
C ASP A 164 2.97 7.50 18.38
N VAL A 165 2.27 7.19 19.48
CA VAL A 165 2.38 5.88 20.15
C VAL A 165 1.87 4.78 19.21
N VAL A 166 0.72 5.00 18.56
CA VAL A 166 0.16 4.05 17.59
C VAL A 166 1.05 3.92 16.35
N ALA A 167 1.54 5.04 15.82
CA ALA A 167 2.46 5.08 14.69
C ALA A 167 3.73 4.27 14.96
N THR A 168 4.29 4.41 16.16
CA THR A 168 5.46 3.64 16.62
C THR A 168 5.15 2.15 16.75
N ALA A 169 3.99 1.80 17.32
CA ALA A 169 3.58 0.41 17.50
C ALA A 169 3.38 -0.31 16.14
N LEU A 170 2.71 0.35 15.20
CA LEU A 170 2.43 -0.19 13.87
C LEU A 170 3.60 0.00 12.89
N ARG A 171 4.58 0.83 13.25
CA ARG A 171 5.70 1.29 12.41
C ARG A 171 5.25 1.91 11.10
N ILE A 172 4.31 2.85 11.16
CA ILE A 172 3.83 3.61 10.00
C ILE A 172 3.80 5.10 10.32
N PRO A 173 3.82 5.99 9.31
CA PRO A 173 3.76 7.42 9.54
C PRO A 173 2.48 7.82 10.28
N VAL A 174 2.57 8.85 11.13
CA VAL A 174 1.44 9.37 11.91
C VAL A 174 0.25 9.75 11.02
N LEU A 175 0.51 10.34 9.85
CA LEU A 175 -0.54 10.66 8.87
C LEU A 175 -1.35 9.42 8.44
N ASN A 176 -0.69 8.28 8.24
CA ASN A 176 -1.38 7.03 7.89
C ASN A 176 -2.20 6.48 9.07
N VAL A 177 -1.79 6.74 10.31
CA VAL A 177 -2.60 6.41 11.49
C VAL A 177 -3.86 7.28 11.54
N HIS A 178 -3.74 8.59 11.28
CA HIS A 178 -4.92 9.47 11.21
C HIS A 178 -5.93 8.95 10.19
N ASP A 179 -5.48 8.60 8.99
CA ASP A 179 -6.36 8.05 7.95
C ASP A 179 -6.97 6.71 8.37
N MET A 180 -6.18 5.80 8.95
CA MET A 180 -6.64 4.49 9.43
C MET A 180 -7.72 4.60 10.52
N MET A 181 -7.67 5.63 11.35
CA MET A 181 -8.64 5.88 12.42
C MET A 181 -9.82 6.75 11.98
N SER A 182 -9.78 7.33 10.78
CA SER A 182 -10.84 8.19 10.26
C SER A 182 -12.06 7.41 9.79
N ASP A 183 -13.22 8.07 9.75
CA ASP A 183 -14.45 7.47 9.21
C ASP A 183 -14.37 7.18 7.71
N ARG A 184 -13.43 7.81 6.99
CA ARG A 184 -13.15 7.48 5.58
C ARG A 184 -12.69 6.03 5.43
N PHE A 185 -11.96 5.49 6.40
CA PHE A 185 -11.52 4.09 6.35
C PHE A 185 -12.72 3.13 6.21
N GLU A 186 -13.80 3.38 6.95
CA GLU A 186 -15.02 2.56 6.90
C GLU A 186 -15.73 2.64 5.54
N GLN A 187 -15.64 3.77 4.85
CA GLN A 187 -16.24 3.96 3.52
C GLN A 187 -15.57 3.06 2.46
N TYR A 188 -14.28 2.73 2.63
CA TYR A 188 -13.55 1.86 1.72
C TYR A 188 -13.67 0.38 2.06
N ARG A 189 -14.08 0.04 3.28
CA ARG A 189 -14.18 -1.35 3.78
C ARG A 189 -15.09 -2.26 2.93
N PRO A 190 -16.27 -1.82 2.44
CA PRO A 190 -17.12 -2.67 1.60
C PRO A 190 -16.46 -3.14 0.31
N ASN A 191 -15.46 -2.41 -0.20
CA ASN A 191 -14.74 -2.77 -1.42
C ASN A 191 -13.72 -3.91 -1.21
N TRP A 192 -13.64 -4.45 0.00
CA TRP A 192 -12.71 -5.50 0.39
C TRP A 192 -13.37 -6.84 0.66
N MET A 193 -14.68 -6.84 0.96
CA MET A 193 -15.47 -8.04 1.24
C MET A 193 -16.02 -8.63 -0.05
#